data_AF-A0A950M7V4-F1
#
_entry.id   AF-A0A950M7V4-F1
#
_cell.length_a   1.000
_cell.length_b   1.000
_cell.length_c   1.000
_cell.angle_alpha   90.00
_cell.angle_beta   90.00
_cell.angle_gamma   90.00
#
_symmetry.space_group_name_H-M   'P 1'
#
loop_
_entity.id
_entity.type
_entity.pdbx_description
1 polymer ?
#
loop_
_entity_poly.entity_id
_entity_poly.type
_entity_poly.pdbx_seq_one_letter_code
_entity_poly.pdbx_strand_id
1 'polypeptide(L)'
;MTPVRVAAPPDPKAERVRILVRRMVELAEGDEERVFNADIYKRFRTYLTNIFGGKCAYCEANLGVVMQSPVIEHYRPKGRITDENDVIVCDAGGNELPGYYWLAYEWGNLLPSCWVCNSTHKKNRFPVAGAHATDPTGVAAEMPLLYNPLGAATEPEQHFRIDLETGMLHGLDDIGRMTIHVLGLNRAGLVDDRRRALKDTANLISAWLPALALGRSDLADHAAQIDEIRRGTATYAFARRALYESAMGPIRRVAAA
;
A
#
# COMPACT_ATOMS: atom_id res chain seq x y z
N MET A 1 -6.49 8.18 37.80
CA MET A 1 -7.05 7.08 36.99
C MET A 1 -6.81 7.44 35.53
N THR A 2 -5.80 6.84 34.92
CA THR A 2 -5.43 7.12 33.52
C THR A 2 -6.43 6.40 32.62
N PRO A 3 -7.07 7.07 31.65
CA PRO A 3 -7.98 6.39 30.74
C PRO A 3 -7.18 5.41 29.89
N VAL A 4 -7.54 4.13 30.01
CA VAL A 4 -7.10 3.06 29.13
C VAL A 4 -7.52 3.46 27.71
N ARG A 5 -6.54 3.84 26.88
CA ARG A 5 -6.77 4.08 25.46
C ARG A 5 -7.20 2.77 24.83
N VAL A 6 -8.48 2.68 24.48
CA VAL A 6 -9.02 1.63 23.63
C VAL A 6 -8.23 1.65 22.33
N ALA A 7 -7.51 0.57 22.04
CA ALA A 7 -6.84 0.39 20.77
C ALA A 7 -7.88 0.54 19.65
N ALA A 8 -7.57 1.36 18.64
CA ALA A 8 -8.39 1.43 17.43
C ALA A 8 -8.60 0.01 16.88
N PRO A 9 -9.81 -0.35 16.42
CA PRO A 9 -10.09 -1.69 15.96
C PRO A 9 -9.12 -2.06 14.83
N PRO A 10 -8.53 -3.28 14.83
CA PRO A 10 -7.68 -3.71 13.74
C PRO A 10 -8.47 -3.60 12.44
N ASP A 11 -7.88 -2.97 11.42
CA ASP A 11 -8.49 -2.85 10.09
C ASP A 11 -9.15 -4.19 9.72
N PRO A 12 -10.47 -4.24 9.44
CA PRO A 12 -11.17 -5.47 9.09
C PRO A 12 -10.52 -6.24 7.93
N LYS A 13 -9.76 -5.55 7.07
CA LYS A 13 -8.92 -6.16 6.03
C LYS A 13 -7.69 -6.85 6.61
N ALA A 14 -6.97 -6.20 7.52
CA ALA A 14 -5.79 -6.75 8.19
C ALA A 14 -6.11 -8.02 9.00
N GLU A 15 -7.22 -8.04 9.73
CA GLU A 15 -7.57 -9.17 10.59
C GLU A 15 -7.98 -10.42 9.81
N ARG A 16 -8.69 -10.27 8.68
CA ARG A 16 -9.05 -11.41 7.82
C ARG A 16 -7.82 -12.01 7.12
N VAL A 17 -6.84 -11.19 6.74
CA VAL A 17 -5.56 -11.68 6.18
C VAL A 17 -4.76 -12.42 7.24
N ARG A 18 -4.70 -11.91 8.48
CA ARG A 18 -4.03 -12.56 9.62
C ARG A 18 -4.52 -13.99 9.86
N ILE A 19 -5.83 -14.19 9.91
CA ILE A 19 -6.44 -15.50 10.16
C ILE A 19 -6.07 -16.50 9.06
N LEU A 20 -6.06 -16.06 7.80
CA LEU A 20 -5.70 -16.91 6.67
C LEU A 20 -4.21 -17.27 6.66
N VAL A 21 -3.36 -16.30 6.99
CA VAL A 21 -1.91 -16.49 7.13
C VAL A 21 -1.54 -17.46 8.25
N ARG A 22 -2.20 -17.37 9.40
CA ARG A 22 -1.99 -18.31 10.50
C ARG A 22 -2.30 -19.75 10.10
N ARG A 23 -3.43 -19.97 9.41
CA ARG A 23 -3.79 -21.28 8.85
C ARG A 23 -2.80 -21.79 7.80
N MET A 24 -2.04 -20.91 7.14
CA MET A 24 -1.03 -21.30 6.14
C MET A 24 0.26 -21.80 6.78
N VAL A 25 0.72 -21.14 7.84
CA VAL A 25 1.91 -21.56 8.58
C VAL A 25 1.67 -22.93 9.20
N GLU A 26 0.49 -23.14 9.80
CA GLU A 26 0.05 -24.44 10.33
C GLU A 26 0.00 -25.55 9.26
N LEU A 27 -0.24 -25.21 7.98
CA LEU A 27 -0.22 -26.16 6.85
C LEU A 27 1.18 -26.38 6.25
N ALA A 28 2.15 -25.53 6.59
CA ALA A 28 3.52 -25.56 6.08
C ALA A 28 4.53 -26.14 7.10
N GLU A 29 4.14 -26.27 8.37
CA GLU A 29 4.96 -26.91 9.41
C GLU A 29 5.18 -28.39 9.08
N GLY A 30 6.41 -28.70 8.66
CA GLY A 30 6.85 -30.01 8.20
C GLY A 30 8.12 -29.99 7.33
N ASP A 31 8.57 -28.82 6.87
CA ASP A 31 9.73 -28.64 5.99
C ASP A 31 10.92 -28.04 6.78
N GLU A 32 11.95 -28.84 7.07
CA GLU A 32 13.16 -28.43 7.82
C GLU A 32 14.13 -27.56 6.97
N GLU A 33 13.95 -27.55 5.66
CA GLU A 33 14.74 -26.76 4.72
C GLU A 33 14.06 -25.40 4.50
N ARG A 34 14.85 -24.31 4.34
CA ARG A 34 14.34 -22.94 4.07
C ARG A 34 13.72 -22.80 2.66
N VAL A 35 12.92 -23.78 2.24
CA VAL A 35 12.25 -23.86 0.95
C VAL A 35 10.94 -23.09 1.05
N PHE A 36 10.90 -21.93 0.38
CA PHE A 36 9.67 -21.15 0.32
C PHE A 36 8.68 -21.81 -0.64
N ASN A 37 7.57 -22.31 -0.11
CA ASN A 37 6.49 -22.90 -0.91
C ASN A 37 5.81 -21.85 -1.82
N ALA A 38 6.02 -21.99 -3.14
CA ALA A 38 5.47 -21.11 -4.16
C ALA A 38 3.93 -21.21 -4.31
N ASP A 39 3.36 -22.38 -4.03
CA ASP A 39 1.93 -22.63 -4.20
C ASP A 39 1.10 -21.96 -3.10
N ILE A 40 1.68 -21.81 -1.91
CA ILE A 40 1.12 -20.94 -0.87
C ILE A 40 0.91 -19.53 -1.46
N TYR A 41 1.94 -18.86 -1.97
CA TYR A 41 1.80 -17.50 -2.52
C TYR A 41 0.79 -17.38 -3.67
N LYS A 42 0.69 -18.39 -4.55
CA LYS A 42 -0.31 -18.42 -5.63
C LYS A 42 -1.74 -18.41 -5.07
N ARG A 43 -2.01 -19.17 -4.00
CA ARG A 43 -3.35 -19.23 -3.36
C ARG A 43 -3.77 -17.90 -2.74
N PHE A 44 -2.83 -17.14 -2.14
CA PHE A 44 -3.15 -15.86 -1.49
C PHE A 44 -3.22 -14.69 -2.43
N ARG A 45 -2.64 -14.81 -3.62
CA ARG A 45 -2.62 -13.75 -4.60
C ARG A 45 -4.00 -13.22 -4.96
N THR A 46 -4.96 -14.10 -5.24
CA THR A 46 -6.34 -13.68 -5.55
C THR A 46 -6.96 -12.95 -4.35
N TYR A 47 -6.76 -13.49 -3.15
CA TYR A 47 -7.34 -12.94 -1.93
C TYR A 47 -6.77 -11.55 -1.57
N LEU A 48 -5.44 -11.42 -1.54
CA LEU A 48 -4.75 -10.15 -1.29
C LEU A 48 -5.11 -9.12 -2.36
N THR A 49 -5.12 -9.53 -3.64
CA THR A 49 -5.53 -8.65 -4.74
C THR A 49 -6.96 -8.12 -4.52
N ASN A 50 -7.89 -8.96 -4.10
CA ASN A 50 -9.28 -8.56 -3.85
C ASN A 50 -9.41 -7.56 -2.69
N ILE A 51 -8.69 -7.77 -1.59
CA ILE A 51 -8.71 -6.85 -0.45
C ILE A 51 -8.21 -5.45 -0.81
N PHE A 52 -7.22 -5.40 -1.69
CA PHE A 52 -6.68 -4.15 -2.22
C PHE A 52 -7.56 -3.53 -3.31
N GLY A 53 -8.64 -4.17 -3.74
CA GLY A 53 -9.52 -3.65 -4.80
C GLY A 53 -9.00 -3.90 -6.20
N GLY A 54 -8.25 -4.99 -6.41
CA GLY A 54 -7.68 -5.33 -7.71
C GLY A 54 -6.50 -4.45 -8.13
N LYS A 55 -5.90 -3.70 -7.21
CA LYS A 55 -4.82 -2.74 -7.49
C LYS A 55 -3.53 -3.04 -6.74
N CYS A 56 -2.43 -2.50 -7.28
CA CYS A 56 -1.12 -2.56 -6.66
C CYS A 56 -1.14 -1.81 -5.33
N ALA A 57 -0.62 -2.42 -4.26
CA ALA A 57 -0.55 -1.83 -2.93
C ALA A 57 0.28 -0.53 -2.87
N TYR A 58 1.19 -0.32 -3.83
CA TYR A 58 2.05 0.85 -3.88
C TYR A 58 1.58 1.90 -4.88
N CYS A 59 1.56 1.56 -6.17
CA CYS A 59 1.24 2.53 -7.21
C CYS A 59 -0.26 2.65 -7.50
N GLU A 60 -1.09 1.80 -6.89
CA GLU A 60 -2.55 1.78 -7.04
C GLU A 60 -3.07 1.58 -8.46
N ALA A 61 -2.18 1.20 -9.39
CA ALA A 61 -2.54 0.82 -10.74
C ALA A 61 -3.28 -0.53 -10.73
N ASN A 62 -4.16 -0.72 -11.71
CA ASN A 62 -4.96 -1.93 -11.87
C ASN A 62 -4.06 -3.16 -12.13
N LEU A 63 -4.22 -4.20 -11.32
CA LEU A 63 -3.47 -5.46 -11.44
C LEU A 63 -4.04 -6.43 -12.50
N GLY A 64 -5.27 -6.21 -12.98
CA GLY A 64 -5.88 -6.95 -14.07
C GLY A 64 -5.52 -6.45 -15.47
N VAL A 65 -5.02 -5.21 -15.60
CA VAL A 65 -4.60 -4.60 -16.89
C VAL A 65 -3.09 -4.73 -17.14
N VAL A 66 -2.29 -4.99 -16.10
CA VAL A 66 -0.87 -5.26 -16.28
C VAL A 66 -0.69 -6.59 -17.02
N MET A 67 0.10 -6.57 -18.11
CA MET A 67 0.41 -7.76 -18.94
C MET A 67 1.00 -8.93 -18.16
N GLN A 68 1.39 -8.69 -16.90
CA GLN A 68 1.93 -9.69 -16.01
C GLN A 68 1.01 -9.87 -14.81
N SER A 69 0.67 -11.13 -14.60
CA SER A 69 0.23 -11.71 -13.36
C SER A 69 0.67 -10.92 -12.09
N PRO A 70 -0.23 -10.37 -11.25
CA PRO A 70 0.14 -9.73 -9.98
C PRO A 70 1.16 -10.54 -9.16
N VAL A 71 2.09 -9.87 -8.50
CA VAL A 71 3.12 -10.54 -7.70
C VAL A 71 2.87 -10.29 -6.23
N ILE A 72 3.14 -11.30 -5.40
CA ILE A 72 3.19 -11.11 -3.95
C ILE A 72 4.55 -10.52 -3.63
N GLU A 73 4.53 -9.29 -3.14
CA GLU A 73 5.69 -8.57 -2.65
C GLU A 73 5.93 -8.86 -1.18
N HIS A 74 7.20 -8.98 -0.83
CA HIS A 74 7.67 -8.94 0.56
C HIS A 74 8.08 -7.51 0.93
N TYR A 75 7.33 -6.86 1.82
CA TYR A 75 7.66 -5.50 2.29
C TYR A 75 9.10 -5.43 2.82
N ARG A 76 9.42 -6.33 3.76
CA ARG A 76 10.77 -6.72 4.18
C ARG A 76 11.26 -7.88 3.32
N PRO A 77 12.32 -7.70 2.51
CA PRO A 77 12.83 -8.72 1.59
C PRO A 77 13.26 -10.00 2.30
N LYS A 78 12.78 -11.16 1.85
CA LYS A 78 13.07 -12.45 2.52
C LYS A 78 14.49 -12.99 2.30
N GLY A 79 15.15 -12.62 1.21
CA GLY A 79 16.39 -13.27 0.75
C GLY A 79 17.65 -12.44 0.95
N ARG A 80 17.60 -11.15 0.63
CA ARG A 80 18.73 -10.22 0.69
C ARG A 80 18.22 -8.82 0.98
N ILE A 81 19.04 -8.01 1.65
CA ILE A 81 18.76 -6.61 1.94
C ILE A 81 19.74 -5.72 1.17
N THR A 82 19.21 -4.68 0.54
CA THR A 82 20.01 -3.58 0.00
C THR A 82 19.51 -2.25 0.52
N ASP A 83 20.37 -1.23 0.50
CA ASP A 83 19.99 0.16 0.74
C ASP A 83 19.16 0.72 -0.44
N GLU A 84 18.84 2.01 -0.40
CA GLU A 84 18.10 2.69 -1.46
C GLU A 84 18.82 2.74 -2.82
N ASN A 85 20.13 2.51 -2.85
CA ASN A 85 21.01 2.57 -4.02
C ASN A 85 21.40 1.17 -4.54
N ASP A 86 20.69 0.11 -4.13
CA ASP A 86 20.99 -1.30 -4.47
C ASP A 86 22.36 -1.79 -3.91
N VAL A 87 22.93 -1.13 -2.89
CA VAL A 87 24.15 -1.59 -2.20
C VAL A 87 23.79 -2.60 -1.12
N ILE A 88 24.52 -3.72 -1.05
CA ILE A 88 24.28 -4.76 -0.06
C ILE A 88 24.57 -4.23 1.35
N VAL A 89 23.63 -4.47 2.27
CA VAL A 89 23.79 -4.09 3.68
C VAL A 89 24.58 -5.17 4.41
N CYS A 90 25.62 -4.75 5.12
CA CYS A 90 26.47 -5.64 5.91
C CYS A 90 26.41 -5.31 7.41
N ASP A 91 26.77 -6.29 8.24
CA ASP A 91 27.05 -6.09 9.67
C ASP A 91 28.37 -5.32 9.89
N ALA A 92 28.68 -5.04 11.16
CA ALA A 92 29.93 -4.36 11.55
C ALA A 92 31.21 -5.15 11.18
N GLY A 93 31.09 -6.46 10.93
CA GLY A 93 32.18 -7.33 10.48
C GLY A 93 32.31 -7.40 8.96
N GLY A 94 31.44 -6.72 8.20
CA GLY A 94 31.43 -6.74 6.74
C GLY A 94 30.69 -7.92 6.12
N ASN A 95 29.97 -8.74 6.90
CA ASN A 95 29.19 -9.86 6.37
C ASN A 95 27.83 -9.36 5.88
N GLU A 96 27.36 -9.86 4.73
CA GLU A 96 26.01 -9.54 4.22
C GLU A 96 24.95 -9.90 5.27
N LEU A 97 24.05 -8.97 5.58
CA LEU A 97 22.90 -9.29 6.42
C LEU A 97 21.96 -10.24 5.68
N PRO A 98 21.43 -11.28 6.38
CA PRO A 98 20.39 -12.12 5.78
C PRO A 98 19.13 -11.29 5.54
N GLY A 99 18.34 -11.67 4.52
CA GLY A 99 16.98 -11.17 4.41
C GLY A 99 16.09 -11.61 5.58
N TYR A 100 14.89 -11.02 5.65
CA TYR A 100 13.88 -11.28 6.68
C TYR A 100 13.11 -12.57 6.40
N TYR A 101 13.81 -13.70 6.26
CA TYR A 101 13.20 -14.99 5.91
C TYR A 101 12.14 -15.43 6.94
N TRP A 102 12.30 -15.07 8.21
CA TRP A 102 11.34 -15.35 9.28
C TRP A 102 10.03 -14.57 9.13
N LEU A 103 10.00 -13.51 8.31
CA LEU A 103 8.79 -12.76 7.99
C LEU A 103 8.21 -13.13 6.61
N ALA A 104 8.74 -14.17 5.95
CA ALA A 104 8.35 -14.49 4.57
C ALA A 104 6.87 -14.86 4.43
N TYR A 105 6.25 -15.34 5.52
CA TYR A 105 4.84 -15.66 5.57
C TYR A 105 4.03 -14.69 6.42
N GLU A 106 4.63 -13.65 6.98
CA GLU A 106 3.92 -12.70 7.83
C GLU A 106 2.95 -11.84 7.02
N TRP A 107 1.70 -11.75 7.46
CA TRP A 107 0.63 -11.08 6.71
C TRP A 107 0.95 -9.60 6.43
N GLY A 108 1.51 -8.90 7.42
CA GLY A 108 1.91 -7.50 7.31
C GLY A 108 3.15 -7.31 6.44
N ASN A 109 3.76 -8.42 6.00
CA ASN A 109 4.89 -8.45 5.09
C ASN A 109 4.48 -8.78 3.65
N LEU A 110 3.23 -9.19 3.38
CA LEU A 110 2.77 -9.66 2.07
C LEU A 110 1.82 -8.66 1.40
N LEU A 111 2.25 -8.09 0.28
CA LEU A 111 1.49 -7.05 -0.44
C LEU A 111 1.22 -7.46 -1.90
N PRO A 112 0.00 -7.30 -2.43
CA PRO A 112 -0.22 -7.47 -3.86
C PRO A 112 0.42 -6.27 -4.59
N SER A 113 1.31 -6.53 -5.53
CA SER A 113 1.98 -5.47 -6.27
C SER A 113 2.08 -5.79 -7.76
N CYS A 114 2.29 -4.75 -8.56
CA CYS A 114 2.64 -4.93 -9.96
C CYS A 114 4.12 -5.27 -10.09
N TRP A 115 4.47 -5.96 -11.17
CA TRP A 115 5.86 -6.34 -11.46
C TRP A 115 6.81 -5.14 -11.49
N VAL A 116 6.36 -3.98 -11.98
CA VAL A 116 7.19 -2.77 -12.02
C VAL A 116 7.57 -2.28 -10.61
N CYS A 117 6.61 -2.27 -9.67
CA CYS A 117 6.90 -1.84 -8.30
C CYS A 117 7.78 -2.85 -7.56
N ASN A 118 7.50 -4.15 -7.69
CA ASN A 118 8.27 -5.22 -7.06
C ASN A 118 9.64 -5.39 -7.71
N SER A 119 9.68 -5.80 -8.98
CA SER A 119 10.89 -6.33 -9.61
C SER A 119 11.76 -5.28 -10.31
N THR A 120 11.19 -4.17 -10.77
CA THR A 120 12.00 -3.09 -11.38
C THR A 120 12.50 -2.10 -10.33
N HIS A 121 11.61 -1.69 -9.43
CA HIS A 121 11.90 -0.64 -8.45
C HIS A 121 12.32 -1.19 -7.10
N LYS A 122 11.42 -1.78 -6.30
CA LYS A 122 11.74 -2.11 -4.91
C LYS A 122 12.85 -3.15 -4.78
N LYS A 123 12.77 -4.27 -5.51
CA LYS A 123 13.70 -5.40 -5.41
C LYS A 123 13.97 -5.74 -3.93
N ASN A 124 15.24 -5.73 -3.54
CA ASN A 124 15.73 -5.97 -2.19
C ASN A 124 15.93 -4.68 -1.38
N ARG A 125 15.57 -3.51 -1.91
CA ARG A 125 15.77 -2.22 -1.25
C ARG A 125 14.82 -2.11 -0.07
N PHE A 126 15.40 -1.95 1.11
CA PHE A 126 14.66 -1.81 2.37
C PHE A 126 15.40 -0.86 3.32
N PRO A 127 15.51 0.43 3.00
CA PRO A 127 16.21 1.38 3.85
C PRO A 127 15.53 1.51 5.23
N VAL A 128 16.36 1.59 6.28
CA VAL A 128 15.95 1.80 7.67
C VAL A 128 16.73 2.96 8.27
N ALA A 129 16.12 3.70 9.20
CA ALA A 129 16.85 4.61 10.06
C ALA A 129 17.50 3.83 11.20
N GLY A 130 18.84 3.76 11.21
CA GLY A 130 19.59 2.99 12.20
C GLY A 130 19.93 1.59 11.71
N ALA A 131 19.71 0.59 12.56
CA ALA A 131 20.08 -0.80 12.28
C ALA A 131 18.89 -1.63 11.79
N HIS A 132 19.16 -2.57 10.89
CA HIS A 132 18.21 -3.59 10.49
C HIS A 132 18.00 -4.61 11.62
N ALA A 133 16.79 -5.14 11.72
CA ALA A 133 16.53 -6.29 12.57
C ALA A 133 17.20 -7.54 11.97
N THR A 134 18.07 -8.18 12.75
CA THR A 134 18.75 -9.43 12.38
C THR A 134 18.02 -10.69 12.83
N ASP A 135 16.99 -10.52 13.65
CA ASP A 135 16.17 -11.59 14.21
C ASP A 135 14.75 -11.06 14.53
N PRO A 136 13.78 -11.93 14.88
CA PRO A 136 12.42 -11.52 15.18
C PRO A 136 12.28 -10.49 16.32
N THR A 137 13.17 -10.48 17.30
CA THR A 137 13.09 -9.60 18.48
C THR A 137 13.44 -8.16 18.15
N GLY A 138 14.31 -7.94 17.15
CA GLY A 138 14.72 -6.61 16.71
C GLY A 138 13.67 -5.84 15.90
N VAL A 139 12.65 -6.52 15.37
CA VAL A 139 11.66 -5.94 14.43
C VAL A 139 10.90 -4.76 15.03
N ALA A 140 10.64 -4.79 16.34
CA ALA A 140 9.90 -3.73 17.03
C ALA A 140 10.70 -2.42 17.20
N ALA A 141 12.05 -2.50 17.18
CA ALA A 141 12.94 -1.35 17.34
C ALA A 141 13.44 -0.79 16.01
N GLU A 142 13.31 -1.56 14.92
CA GLU A 142 13.65 -1.13 13.58
C GLU A 142 12.74 0.02 13.11
N MET A 143 13.33 1.01 12.42
CA MET A 143 12.59 2.16 11.89
C MET A 143 12.65 2.17 10.36
N PRO A 144 11.75 1.44 9.66
CA PRO A 144 11.72 1.42 8.21
C PRO A 144 11.47 2.80 7.60
N LEU A 145 12.15 3.10 6.51
CA LEU A 145 11.93 4.31 5.72
C LEU A 145 10.99 4.08 4.53
N LEU A 146 10.35 2.91 4.43
CA LEU A 146 9.33 2.62 3.42
C LEU A 146 7.94 2.55 4.06
N TYR A 147 6.96 3.19 3.42
CA TYR A 147 5.56 3.10 3.82
C TYR A 147 5.01 1.69 3.59
N ASN A 148 4.36 1.13 4.62
CA ASN A 148 3.67 -0.15 4.53
C ASN A 148 2.15 0.07 4.64
N PRO A 149 1.38 -0.17 3.56
CA PRO A 149 -0.08 -0.07 3.60
C PRO A 149 -0.78 -0.97 4.62
N LEU A 150 -0.10 -2.02 5.12
CA LEU A 150 -0.58 -2.94 6.15
C LEU A 150 0.12 -2.74 7.51
N GLY A 151 0.94 -1.70 7.65
CA GLY A 151 1.72 -1.40 8.86
C GLY A 151 0.89 -0.83 10.01
N ALA A 152 1.56 -0.29 11.05
CA ALA A 152 0.87 0.40 12.15
C ALA A 152 0.52 1.86 11.82
N ALA A 153 1.28 2.50 10.91
CA ALA A 153 1.02 3.83 10.37
C ALA A 153 0.43 3.72 8.96
N THR A 154 -0.87 3.42 8.87
CA THR A 154 -1.56 3.11 7.61
C THR A 154 -2.21 4.31 6.93
N GLU A 155 -2.02 5.52 7.45
CA GLU A 155 -2.61 6.72 6.85
C GLU A 155 -1.62 7.34 5.87
N PRO A 156 -1.79 7.12 4.55
CA PRO A 156 -0.85 7.65 3.56
C PRO A 156 -0.76 9.18 3.59
N GLU A 157 -1.80 9.87 4.04
CA GLU A 157 -1.86 11.34 4.15
C GLU A 157 -0.85 11.92 5.15
N GLN A 158 -0.33 11.11 6.08
CA GLN A 158 0.73 11.53 7.00
C GLN A 158 2.10 11.61 6.31
N HIS A 159 2.29 10.80 5.25
CA HIS A 159 3.57 10.65 4.56
C HIS A 159 3.55 11.26 3.16
N PHE A 160 2.37 11.41 2.55
CA PHE A 160 2.22 11.81 1.16
C PHE A 160 1.23 12.97 1.02
N ARG A 161 1.53 13.83 0.06
CA ARG A 161 0.58 14.76 -0.55
C ARG A 161 0.60 14.56 -2.05
N ILE A 162 -0.56 14.69 -2.70
CA ILE A 162 -0.63 14.72 -4.15
C ILE A 162 -0.89 16.13 -4.65
N ASP A 163 -0.24 16.50 -5.74
CA ASP A 163 -0.61 17.64 -6.55
C ASP A 163 -1.81 17.27 -7.43
N LEU A 164 -2.95 17.93 -7.20
CA LEU A 164 -4.22 17.64 -7.88
C LEU A 164 -4.25 18.09 -9.35
N GLU A 165 -3.32 18.95 -9.76
CA GLU A 165 -3.20 19.39 -11.15
C GLU A 165 -2.27 18.45 -11.93
N THR A 166 -1.11 18.13 -11.35
CA THR A 166 -0.08 17.38 -12.08
C THR A 166 -0.16 15.87 -11.88
N GLY A 167 -0.71 15.39 -10.77
CA GLY A 167 -0.68 13.98 -10.35
C GLY A 167 0.63 13.54 -9.68
N MET A 168 1.54 14.48 -9.38
CA MET A 168 2.79 14.19 -8.69
C MET A 168 2.57 13.94 -7.20
N LEU A 169 3.26 12.94 -6.65
CA LEU A 169 3.33 12.73 -5.21
C LEU A 169 4.50 13.50 -4.60
N HIS A 170 4.28 14.01 -3.40
CA HIS A 170 5.29 14.66 -2.56
C HIS A 170 5.37 13.94 -1.22
N GLY A 171 6.58 13.61 -0.79
CA GLY A 171 6.84 13.05 0.53
C GLY A 171 6.86 14.16 1.58
N LEU A 172 6.03 14.04 2.62
CA LEU A 172 5.94 14.98 3.73
C LEU A 172 7.04 14.77 4.77
N ASP A 173 7.55 13.54 4.85
CA ASP A 173 8.61 13.11 5.75
C ASP A 173 9.61 12.18 5.03
N ASP A 174 10.56 11.63 5.79
CA ASP A 174 11.59 10.73 5.25
C ASP A 174 10.99 9.44 4.70
N ILE A 175 9.96 8.90 5.37
CA ILE A 175 9.22 7.72 4.90
C ILE A 175 8.60 8.00 3.54
N GLY A 176 7.89 9.11 3.39
CA GLY A 176 7.23 9.48 2.14
C GLY A 176 8.22 9.71 1.01
N ARG A 177 9.30 10.46 1.26
CA ARG A 177 10.34 10.76 0.26
C ARG A 177 11.04 9.48 -0.19
N MET A 178 11.46 8.65 0.75
CA MET A 178 12.16 7.40 0.46
C MET A 178 11.25 6.40 -0.26
N THR A 179 9.97 6.31 0.13
CA THR A 179 8.98 5.48 -0.56
C THR A 179 8.81 5.90 -2.02
N ILE A 180 8.66 7.20 -2.30
CA ILE A 180 8.54 7.72 -3.67
C ILE A 180 9.79 7.40 -4.49
N HIS A 181 10.96 7.57 -3.89
CA HIS A 181 12.26 7.31 -4.53
C HIS A 181 12.45 5.82 -4.84
N VAL A 182 12.38 4.95 -3.83
CA VAL A 182 12.62 3.51 -3.97
C VAL A 182 11.59 2.85 -4.89
N LEU A 183 10.31 3.22 -4.82
CA LEU A 183 9.26 2.61 -5.65
C LEU A 183 9.06 3.30 -7.02
N GLY A 184 9.81 4.38 -7.30
CA GLY A 184 9.66 5.16 -8.53
C GLY A 184 8.22 5.66 -8.72
N LEU A 185 7.60 6.16 -7.65
CA LEU A 185 6.18 6.53 -7.66
C LEU A 185 5.88 7.79 -8.48
N ASN A 186 6.90 8.53 -8.94
CA ASN A 186 6.76 9.67 -9.84
C ASN A 186 7.32 9.42 -11.25
N ARG A 187 7.44 8.15 -11.68
CA ARG A 187 7.74 7.84 -13.07
C ARG A 187 6.66 8.38 -14.01
N ALA A 188 7.07 8.87 -15.19
CA ALA A 188 6.21 9.64 -16.11
C ALA A 188 4.82 9.01 -16.36
N GLY A 189 4.78 7.74 -16.78
CA GLY A 189 3.52 7.06 -17.08
C GLY A 189 2.56 6.99 -15.88
N LEU A 190 3.08 6.81 -14.66
CA LEU A 190 2.25 6.75 -13.45
C LEU A 190 1.71 8.13 -13.05
N VAL A 191 2.50 9.20 -13.26
CA VAL A 191 2.03 10.57 -13.03
C VAL A 191 0.89 10.91 -13.99
N ASP A 192 1.01 10.54 -15.27
CA ASP A 192 -0.04 10.75 -16.27
C ASP A 192 -1.30 9.91 -15.99
N ASP A 193 -1.12 8.67 -15.51
CA ASP A 193 -2.22 7.82 -15.05
C ASP A 193 -3.00 8.46 -13.89
N ARG A 194 -2.30 8.99 -12.88
CA ARG A 194 -2.94 9.71 -11.77
C ARG A 194 -3.64 10.97 -12.26
N ARG A 195 -3.02 11.73 -13.16
CA ARG A 195 -3.65 12.93 -13.75
C ARG A 195 -4.96 12.59 -14.46
N ARG A 196 -4.99 11.50 -15.25
CA ARG A 196 -6.24 11.00 -15.86
C ARG A 196 -7.28 10.65 -14.81
N ALA A 197 -6.88 9.88 -13.78
CA ALA A 197 -7.78 9.49 -12.70
C ALA A 197 -8.36 10.68 -11.92
N LEU A 198 -7.57 11.73 -11.70
CA LEU A 198 -8.00 13.00 -11.10
C LEU A 198 -9.01 13.71 -12.01
N LYS A 199 -8.73 13.82 -13.32
CA LYS A 199 -9.65 14.42 -14.29
C LYS A 199 -11.00 13.68 -14.34
N ASP A 200 -10.97 12.36 -14.41
CA ASP A 200 -12.18 11.53 -14.41
C ASP A 200 -13.00 11.73 -13.14
N THR A 201 -12.32 11.83 -11.99
CA THR A 201 -12.95 12.08 -10.70
C THR A 201 -13.57 13.48 -10.63
N ALA A 202 -12.90 14.50 -11.17
CA ALA A 202 -13.45 15.86 -11.23
C ALA A 202 -14.73 15.90 -12.07
N ASN A 203 -14.75 15.24 -13.23
CA ASN A 203 -15.93 15.12 -14.08
C ASN A 203 -17.07 14.40 -13.36
N LEU A 204 -16.76 13.28 -12.71
CA LEU A 204 -17.72 12.50 -11.93
C LEU A 204 -18.37 13.34 -10.82
N ILE A 205 -17.57 14.06 -10.02
CA ILE A 205 -18.07 14.90 -8.93
C ILE A 205 -18.93 16.04 -9.48
N SER A 206 -18.51 16.67 -10.58
CA SER A 206 -19.23 17.79 -11.21
C SER A 206 -20.59 17.38 -11.76
N ALA A 207 -20.71 16.14 -12.25
CA ALA A 207 -21.99 15.58 -12.69
C ALA A 207 -22.86 15.11 -11.51
N TRP A 208 -22.25 14.52 -10.48
CA TRP A 208 -22.95 13.90 -9.35
C TRP A 208 -23.56 14.91 -8.38
N LEU A 209 -22.82 15.96 -8.01
CA LEU A 209 -23.25 16.91 -6.97
C LEU A 209 -24.56 17.66 -7.30
N PRO A 210 -24.75 18.25 -8.49
CA PRO A 210 -26.00 18.94 -8.82
C PRO A 210 -27.20 18.00 -8.85
N ALA A 211 -27.00 16.79 -9.37
CA ALA A 211 -28.06 15.80 -9.46
C ALA A 211 -28.49 15.25 -8.09
N LEU A 212 -27.55 15.12 -7.14
CA LEU A 212 -27.86 14.82 -5.75
C LEU A 212 -28.73 15.91 -5.13
N ALA A 213 -28.40 17.19 -5.37
CA ALA A 213 -29.18 18.33 -4.87
C ALA A 213 -30.60 18.39 -5.46
N LEU A 214 -30.78 17.90 -6.70
CA LEU A 214 -32.08 17.82 -7.39
C LEU A 214 -32.85 16.51 -7.08
N GLY A 215 -32.31 15.63 -6.22
CA GLY A 215 -32.95 14.38 -5.84
C GLY A 215 -33.10 13.37 -6.98
N ARG A 216 -32.24 13.42 -8.00
CA ARG A 216 -32.36 12.49 -9.13
C ARG A 216 -31.80 11.10 -8.78
N SER A 217 -32.55 10.05 -9.11
CA SER A 217 -32.18 8.65 -8.86
C SER A 217 -31.50 7.95 -10.05
N ASP A 218 -31.34 8.64 -11.18
CA ASP A 218 -30.71 8.13 -12.42
C ASP A 218 -29.18 8.03 -12.33
N LEU A 219 -28.60 8.37 -11.19
CA LEU A 219 -27.16 8.40 -10.95
C LEU A 219 -26.63 7.26 -10.05
N ALA A 220 -27.31 6.11 -10.04
CA ALA A 220 -26.86 4.94 -9.26
C ALA A 220 -25.38 4.57 -9.54
N ASP A 221 -24.97 4.63 -10.81
CA ASP A 221 -23.59 4.34 -11.22
C ASP A 221 -22.60 5.38 -10.70
N HIS A 222 -22.97 6.67 -10.68
CA HIS A 222 -22.10 7.71 -10.14
C HIS A 222 -21.93 7.54 -8.63
N ALA A 223 -23.02 7.21 -7.92
CA ALA A 223 -22.98 6.94 -6.49
C ALA A 223 -22.08 5.74 -6.15
N ALA A 224 -22.14 4.67 -6.94
CA ALA A 224 -21.27 3.51 -6.79
C ALA A 224 -19.78 3.87 -6.99
N GLN A 225 -19.45 4.63 -8.05
CA GLN A 225 -18.08 5.08 -8.31
C GLN A 225 -17.56 6.03 -7.21
N ILE A 226 -18.39 6.94 -6.70
CA ILE A 226 -18.04 7.79 -5.57
C ILE A 226 -17.78 6.96 -4.30
N ASP A 227 -18.58 5.92 -4.05
CA ASP A 227 -18.38 5.02 -2.92
C ASP A 227 -17.06 4.23 -3.04
N GLU A 228 -16.67 3.78 -4.24
CA GLU A 228 -15.35 3.16 -4.48
C GLU A 228 -14.18 4.12 -4.18
N ILE A 229 -14.31 5.39 -4.56
CA ILE A 229 -13.31 6.43 -4.26
C ILE A 229 -13.20 6.64 -2.74
N ARG A 230 -14.34 6.76 -2.05
CA ARG A 230 -14.39 6.95 -0.59
C ARG A 230 -13.79 5.76 0.17
N ARG A 231 -14.10 4.54 -0.26
CA ARG A 231 -13.58 3.29 0.34
C ARG A 231 -12.14 2.99 -0.05
N GLY A 232 -11.58 3.76 -0.99
CA GLY A 232 -10.23 3.60 -1.50
C GLY A 232 -10.02 2.31 -2.30
N THR A 233 -11.09 1.75 -2.89
CA THR A 233 -11.02 0.56 -3.73
C THR A 233 -10.82 0.89 -5.21
N ALA A 234 -11.07 2.14 -5.61
CA ALA A 234 -10.76 2.62 -6.95
C ALA A 234 -9.24 2.60 -7.23
N THR A 235 -8.87 2.50 -8.51
CA THR A 235 -7.48 2.70 -8.94
C THR A 235 -7.03 4.12 -8.67
N TYR A 236 -5.76 4.29 -8.29
CA TYR A 236 -5.20 5.58 -7.88
C TYR A 236 -6.03 6.23 -6.75
N ALA A 237 -6.53 5.41 -5.82
CA ALA A 237 -7.44 5.85 -4.77
C ALA A 237 -6.91 7.02 -3.94
N PHE A 238 -5.62 7.05 -3.61
CA PHE A 238 -5.06 8.16 -2.85
C PHE A 238 -5.27 9.50 -3.57
N ALA A 239 -4.99 9.51 -4.88
CA ALA A 239 -5.21 10.67 -5.74
C ALA A 239 -6.70 11.06 -5.79
N ARG A 240 -7.57 10.10 -6.11
CA ARG A 240 -9.01 10.33 -6.27
C ARG A 240 -9.67 10.78 -4.96
N ARG A 241 -9.27 10.18 -3.83
CA ARG A 241 -9.77 10.52 -2.50
C ARG A 241 -9.34 11.92 -2.08
N ALA A 242 -8.09 12.30 -2.34
CA ALA A 242 -7.60 13.66 -2.05
C ALA A 242 -8.43 14.72 -2.80
N LEU A 243 -8.74 14.49 -4.08
CA LEU A 243 -9.61 15.38 -4.85
C LEU A 243 -11.04 15.41 -4.29
N TYR A 244 -11.61 14.24 -3.99
CA TYR A 244 -12.94 14.12 -3.41
C TYR A 244 -13.06 14.90 -2.09
N GLU A 245 -12.11 14.72 -1.17
CA GLU A 245 -12.11 15.43 0.12
C GLU A 245 -11.92 16.95 -0.07
N SER A 246 -11.08 17.37 -1.02
CA SER A 246 -10.93 18.79 -1.38
C SER A 246 -12.24 19.40 -1.90
N ALA A 247 -13.01 18.66 -2.71
CA ALA A 247 -14.29 19.12 -3.26
C ALA A 247 -15.42 19.11 -2.21
N MET A 248 -15.46 18.11 -1.33
CA MET A 248 -16.52 17.96 -0.33
C MET A 248 -16.31 18.80 0.93
N GLY A 249 -15.08 19.18 1.25
CA GLY A 249 -14.73 19.94 2.45
C GLY A 249 -15.56 21.22 2.64
N PRO A 250 -15.68 22.10 1.63
CA PRO A 250 -16.54 23.29 1.72
C PRO A 250 -18.02 22.95 1.95
N ILE A 251 -18.55 21.93 1.27
CA ILE A 251 -19.96 21.53 1.36
C ILE A 251 -20.29 21.05 2.77
N ARG A 252 -19.43 20.21 3.37
CA ARG A 252 -19.62 19.70 4.74
C ARG A 252 -19.59 20.83 5.78
N ARG A 253 -18.78 21.87 5.58
CA ARG A 253 -18.74 23.05 6.46
C ARG A 253 -20.03 23.86 6.41
N VAL A 254 -20.59 24.05 5.22
CA VAL A 254 -21.88 24.76 5.05
C VAL A 254 -23.03 23.96 5.64
N ALA A 255 -23.05 22.64 5.46
CA ALA A 255 -24.11 21.78 6.00
C ALA A 255 -24.08 21.63 7.54
N ALA A 256 -22.94 21.91 8.18
CA ALA A 256 -22.77 21.82 9.63
C ALA A 256 -22.96 23.18 10.35
N ALA A 257 -23.15 24.27 9.58
CA ALA A 257 -23.42 25.61 10.08
C ALA A 257 -24.93 25.89 10.10
#